data_AF-A0A7X9H2X3-F1
#
_entry.id   AF-A0A7X9H2X3-F1
#
_cell.length_a   1.000
_cell.length_b   1.000
_cell.length_c   1.000
_cell.angle_alpha   90.00
_cell.angle_beta   90.00
_cell.angle_gamma   90.00
#
_symmetry.space_group_name_H-M   'P 1'
#
loop_
_entity.id
_entity.type
_entity.pdbx_description
1 polymer ?
#
loop_
_entity_poly.entity_id
_entity_poly.type
_entity_poly.pdbx_seq_one_letter_code
_entity_poly.pdbx_strand_id
1 'polypeptide(L)'
;MKSNRGKIVFIIIILVLVFGGAFYKNYKVSSDKRIVIEKMNNIEVYYFTSFSKFSDKKITEIDNAEQLDDFKEVFNSLDSSEDIKKIEKNYNLNKKEYDFMYHIKPNFIYENNGKDTEGDYLLYILKPKDEKTIYVLFSNTELGYVVNGESENKLEFIFSEIKD
;
A
#
# COMPACT_ATOMS: atom_id res chain seq x y z
N MET A 1 61.84 15.95 -2.53
CA MET A 1 60.48 15.79 -1.99
C MET A 1 59.72 14.77 -2.83
N LYS A 2 59.65 13.50 -2.40
CA LYS A 2 58.86 12.47 -3.09
C LYS A 2 57.41 12.57 -2.61
N SER A 3 56.52 12.77 -3.58
CA SER A 3 55.11 13.11 -3.39
C SER A 3 54.34 12.07 -2.56
N ASN A 4 53.93 12.45 -1.35
CA ASN A 4 53.00 11.67 -0.51
C ASN A 4 51.56 11.64 -1.07
N ARG A 5 51.29 12.29 -2.22
CA ARG A 5 49.95 12.36 -2.83
C ARG A 5 49.46 11.00 -3.32
N GLY A 6 50.35 10.13 -3.83
CA GLY A 6 49.96 8.80 -4.33
C GLY A 6 49.47 7.84 -3.24
N LYS A 7 50.03 7.94 -2.02
CA LYS A 7 49.62 7.10 -0.88
C LYS A 7 48.25 7.51 -0.32
N ILE A 8 47.97 8.82 -0.29
CA ILE A 8 46.67 9.35 0.15
C ILE A 8 45.56 8.94 -0.81
N VAL A 9 45.80 9.02 -2.12
CA VAL A 9 44.82 8.59 -3.14
C VAL A 9 44.51 7.10 -3.03
N PHE A 10 45.53 6.26 -2.75
CA PHE A 10 45.33 4.82 -2.59
C PHE A 10 44.51 4.46 -1.33
N ILE A 11 44.71 5.20 -0.22
CA ILE A 11 43.92 5.03 1.02
C ILE A 11 42.45 5.42 0.81
N ILE A 12 42.18 6.49 0.05
CA ILE A 12 40.82 6.92 -0.27
C ILE A 12 40.09 5.86 -1.12
N ILE A 13 40.78 5.25 -2.11
CA ILE A 13 40.18 4.19 -2.93
C ILE A 13 39.80 2.96 -2.10
N ILE A 14 40.65 2.55 -1.16
CA ILE A 14 40.35 1.42 -0.26
C ILE A 14 39.17 1.75 0.66
N LEU A 15 39.10 2.98 1.20
CA LEU A 15 37.96 3.42 2.01
C LEU A 15 36.66 3.43 1.20
N VAL A 16 36.66 3.92 -0.04
CA VAL A 16 35.48 3.90 -0.91
C VAL A 16 35.04 2.48 -1.26
N LEU A 17 35.97 1.53 -1.42
CA LEU A 17 35.62 0.13 -1.70
C LEU A 17 35.10 -0.61 -0.46
N VAL A 18 35.65 -0.33 0.72
CA VAL A 18 35.18 -0.95 1.98
C VAL A 18 33.84 -0.36 2.41
N PHE A 19 33.68 0.97 2.35
CA PHE A 19 32.41 1.63 2.63
C PHE A 19 31.38 1.34 1.55
N GLY A 20 31.73 1.44 0.27
CA GLY A 20 30.83 1.12 -0.84
C GLY A 20 30.40 -0.35 -0.85
N GLY A 21 31.31 -1.27 -0.55
CA GLY A 21 31.01 -2.70 -0.40
C GLY A 21 30.15 -3.01 0.82
N ALA A 22 30.38 -2.37 1.96
CA ALA A 22 29.51 -2.49 3.14
C ALA A 22 28.14 -1.85 2.91
N PHE A 23 28.09 -0.73 2.19
CA PHE A 23 26.84 -0.07 1.78
C PHE A 23 26.05 -0.98 0.83
N TYR A 24 26.69 -1.61 -0.16
CA TYR A 24 26.04 -2.53 -1.10
C TYR A 24 25.56 -3.82 -0.43
N LYS A 25 26.27 -4.30 0.61
CA LYS A 25 25.86 -5.48 1.38
C LYS A 25 24.68 -5.18 2.31
N ASN A 26 24.58 -3.96 2.83
CA ASN A 26 23.44 -3.48 3.61
C ASN A 26 22.27 -2.96 2.73
N TYR A 27 22.52 -2.63 1.45
CA TYR A 27 21.51 -2.32 0.44
C TYR A 27 21.06 -3.53 -0.38
N LYS A 28 21.50 -4.74 -0.02
CA LYS A 28 20.58 -5.88 -0.07
C LYS A 28 19.57 -5.73 1.06
N VAL A 29 18.79 -4.64 1.00
CA VAL A 29 17.44 -4.63 1.53
C VAL A 29 16.81 -5.83 0.83
N SER A 30 16.56 -6.87 1.62
CA SER A 30 15.70 -7.98 1.28
C SER A 30 14.58 -7.43 0.41
N SER A 31 14.49 -7.90 -0.84
CA SER A 31 13.42 -7.55 -1.78
C SER A 31 12.15 -7.22 -1.01
N ASP A 32 11.67 -5.98 -1.10
CA ASP A 32 10.50 -5.42 -0.41
C ASP A 32 9.29 -6.36 -0.56
N LYS A 33 9.25 -7.43 0.24
CA LYS A 33 8.12 -8.32 0.32
C LYS A 33 7.11 -7.57 1.15
N ARG A 34 6.03 -7.16 0.51
CA ARG A 34 4.84 -6.69 1.20
C ARG A 34 4.52 -7.67 2.32
N ILE A 35 4.21 -7.10 3.48
CA ILE A 35 3.70 -7.85 4.62
C ILE A 35 2.48 -8.66 4.16
N VAL A 36 2.50 -9.97 4.39
CA VAL A 36 1.35 -10.83 4.15
C VAL A 36 0.41 -10.69 5.33
N ILE A 37 -0.83 -10.29 5.06
CA ILE A 37 -1.87 -10.22 6.06
C ILE A 37 -2.33 -11.65 6.38
N GLU A 38 -2.19 -12.05 7.64
CA GLU A 38 -2.63 -13.36 8.13
C GLU A 38 -4.12 -13.32 8.51
N LYS A 39 -4.52 -12.24 9.19
CA LYS A 39 -5.89 -12.09 9.69
C LYS A 39 -6.33 -10.63 9.64
N MET A 40 -7.55 -10.39 9.19
CA MET A 40 -8.22 -9.10 9.31
C MET A 40 -9.00 -9.05 10.63
N ASN A 41 -8.92 -7.91 11.33
CA ASN A 41 -9.70 -7.67 12.53
C ASN A 41 -11.00 -6.93 12.19
N ASN A 42 -10.89 -5.82 11.46
CA ASN A 42 -12.00 -5.02 10.97
C ASN A 42 -11.52 -4.06 9.86
N ILE A 43 -12.45 -3.36 9.23
CA ILE A 43 -12.16 -2.20 8.39
C ILE A 43 -12.99 -1.02 8.88
N GLU A 44 -12.32 0.00 9.40
CA GLU A 44 -13.00 1.25 9.72
C GLU A 44 -13.19 2.08 8.45
N VAL A 45 -14.38 2.65 8.27
CA VAL A 45 -14.74 3.44 7.10
C VAL A 45 -15.06 4.87 7.51
N TYR A 46 -14.51 5.83 6.77
CA TYR A 46 -14.56 7.25 7.03
C TYR A 46 -14.98 8.01 5.77
N TYR A 47 -15.67 9.14 5.95
CA TYR A 47 -16.02 10.02 4.84
C TYR A 47 -14.76 10.45 4.09
N PHE A 48 -14.79 10.35 2.77
CA PHE A 48 -13.72 10.92 1.96
C PHE A 48 -13.77 12.45 2.00
N THR A 49 -12.67 13.07 2.40
CA THR A 49 -12.58 14.54 2.53
C THR A 49 -11.50 15.17 1.66
N SER A 50 -10.38 14.47 1.42
CA SER A 50 -9.29 14.96 0.57
C SER A 50 -8.27 13.87 0.23
N PHE A 51 -7.62 13.99 -0.93
CA PHE A 51 -6.47 13.15 -1.29
C PHE A 51 -5.17 13.47 -0.53
N SER A 52 -5.15 14.55 0.27
CA SER A 52 -3.96 15.03 0.98
C SER A 52 -3.95 14.70 2.47
N LYS A 53 -5.12 14.38 3.05
CA LYS A 53 -5.28 14.18 4.48
C LYS A 53 -6.39 13.15 4.71
N PHE A 54 -6.07 12.13 5.50
CA PHE A 54 -7.05 11.14 5.96
C PHE A 54 -8.12 11.79 6.85
N SER A 55 -9.34 11.24 6.80
CA SER A 55 -10.51 11.83 7.47
C SER A 55 -10.58 11.38 8.92
N ASP A 56 -11.13 12.23 9.77
CA ASP A 56 -11.46 11.96 11.17
C ASP A 56 -12.96 11.64 11.37
N LYS A 57 -13.78 11.73 10.31
CA LYS A 57 -15.22 11.49 10.38
C LYS A 57 -15.54 10.03 10.04
N LYS A 58 -15.62 9.17 11.06
CA LYS A 58 -16.01 7.75 10.92
C LYS A 58 -17.48 7.64 10.48
N ILE A 59 -17.75 6.78 9.51
CA ILE A 59 -19.08 6.39 9.05
C ILE A 59 -19.52 5.13 9.79
N THR A 60 -18.72 4.06 9.65
CA THR A 60 -19.03 2.72 10.17
C THR A 60 -17.76 1.89 10.31
N GLU A 61 -17.94 0.63 10.71
CA GLU A 61 -16.91 -0.41 10.75
C GLU A 61 -17.47 -1.68 10.08
N ILE A 62 -16.61 -2.39 9.35
CA ILE A 62 -16.92 -3.67 8.71
C ILE A 62 -16.28 -4.77 9.54
N ASP A 63 -17.11 -5.63 10.12
CA ASP A 63 -16.71 -6.78 10.96
C ASP A 63 -17.15 -8.13 10.38
N ASN A 64 -17.84 -8.13 9.24
CA ASN A 64 -18.31 -9.36 8.61
C ASN A 64 -17.13 -10.20 8.13
N ALA A 65 -17.07 -11.46 8.57
CA ALA A 65 -15.93 -12.33 8.29
C ALA A 65 -15.70 -12.60 6.79
N GLU A 66 -16.76 -12.75 5.99
CA GLU A 66 -16.67 -12.98 4.55
C GLU A 66 -16.08 -11.75 3.84
N GLN A 67 -16.61 -10.57 4.15
CA GLN A 67 -16.08 -9.30 3.62
C GLN A 67 -14.62 -9.06 4.02
N LEU A 68 -14.25 -9.42 5.25
CA LEU A 68 -12.88 -9.29 5.74
C LEU A 68 -11.91 -10.26 5.06
N ASP A 69 -12.31 -11.51 4.82
CA ASP A 69 -11.50 -12.48 4.10
C ASP A 69 -11.34 -12.12 2.62
N ASP A 70 -12.40 -11.64 1.96
CA ASP A 70 -12.33 -11.11 0.59
C ASP A 70 -11.36 -9.93 0.50
N PHE A 71 -11.41 -9.00 1.46
CA PHE A 71 -10.49 -7.86 1.49
C PHE A 71 -9.04 -8.34 1.65
N LYS A 72 -8.80 -9.30 2.55
CA LYS A 72 -7.48 -9.90 2.78
C LYS A 72 -6.92 -10.53 1.50
N GLU A 73 -7.75 -11.29 0.77
CA GLU A 73 -7.35 -11.95 -0.48
C GLU A 73 -6.94 -10.94 -1.55
N VAL A 74 -7.78 -9.91 -1.77
CA VAL A 74 -7.48 -8.83 -2.72
C VAL A 74 -6.20 -8.09 -2.29
N PHE A 75 -6.06 -7.77 -1.00
CA PHE A 75 -4.93 -6.99 -0.52
C PHE A 75 -3.60 -7.74 -0.62
N ASN A 76 -3.58 -9.02 -0.26
CA ASN A 76 -2.39 -9.87 -0.37
C ASN A 76 -1.99 -10.15 -1.83
N SER A 77 -2.92 -10.00 -2.78
CA SER A 77 -2.67 -10.23 -4.21
C SER A 77 -2.35 -8.97 -5.02
N LEU A 78 -2.31 -7.79 -4.39
CA LEU A 78 -2.11 -6.51 -5.07
C LEU A 78 -0.88 -6.43 -6.01
N ASP A 79 0.20 -7.16 -5.71
CA ASP A 79 1.42 -7.19 -6.54
C ASP A 79 1.56 -8.47 -7.40
N SER A 80 0.63 -9.43 -7.28
CA SER A 80 0.73 -10.74 -7.93
C SER A 80 -0.45 -11.11 -8.82
N SER A 81 -1.59 -10.42 -8.67
CA SER A 81 -2.79 -10.65 -9.47
C SER A 81 -2.66 -10.00 -10.86
N GLU A 82 -3.15 -10.67 -11.90
CA GLU A 82 -3.25 -10.10 -13.26
C GLU A 82 -4.33 -9.01 -13.37
N ASP A 83 -5.33 -9.07 -12.48
CA ASP A 83 -6.45 -8.13 -12.42
C ASP A 83 -6.06 -6.79 -11.76
N ILE A 84 -4.92 -6.76 -11.10
CA ILE A 84 -4.48 -5.64 -10.28
C ILE A 84 -3.21 -5.04 -10.86
N LYS A 85 -3.27 -3.74 -11.16
CA LYS A 85 -2.14 -3.01 -11.73
C LYS A 85 -1.74 -1.86 -10.83
N LYS A 86 -0.45 -1.82 -10.46
CA LYS A 86 0.13 -0.67 -9.79
C LYS A 86 0.07 0.55 -10.70
N ILE A 87 -0.31 1.70 -10.15
CA ILE A 87 -0.40 2.97 -10.86
C ILE A 87 0.37 4.08 -10.15
N GLU A 88 0.71 5.11 -10.91
CA GLU A 88 1.27 6.35 -10.38
C GLU A 88 0.15 7.33 -9.96
N LYS A 89 0.45 8.19 -8.98
CA LYS A 89 -0.48 9.14 -8.35
C LYS A 89 -1.12 10.16 -9.31
N ASN A 90 -0.58 10.34 -10.51
CA ASN A 90 -1.03 11.37 -11.47
C ASN A 90 -2.30 11.00 -12.26
N TYR A 91 -3.09 10.01 -11.82
CA TYR A 91 -4.39 9.75 -12.41
C TYR A 91 -5.35 10.92 -12.11
N ASN A 92 -6.04 11.41 -13.15
CA ASN A 92 -6.99 12.51 -13.02
C ASN A 92 -8.31 12.04 -12.39
N LEU A 93 -8.26 11.75 -11.09
CA LEU A 93 -9.38 11.23 -10.29
C LEU A 93 -10.39 12.33 -9.93
N ASN A 94 -9.94 13.57 -9.76
CA ASN A 94 -10.79 14.69 -9.33
C ASN A 94 -11.95 15.06 -10.29
N LYS A 95 -11.95 14.56 -11.53
CA LYS A 95 -12.97 14.87 -12.54
C LYS A 95 -14.03 13.78 -12.71
N LYS A 96 -13.96 12.69 -11.95
CA LYS A 96 -14.88 11.56 -12.08
C LYS A 96 -16.06 11.69 -11.12
N GLU A 97 -17.20 11.14 -11.53
CA GLU A 97 -18.27 10.80 -10.60
C GLU A 97 -18.02 9.42 -10.01
N TYR A 98 -18.37 9.25 -8.74
CA TYR A 98 -18.11 8.03 -7.97
C TYR A 98 -19.42 7.40 -7.50
N ASP A 99 -19.51 6.06 -7.60
CA ASP A 99 -20.53 5.27 -6.92
C ASP A 99 -20.27 5.32 -5.41
N PHE A 100 -19.01 5.11 -5.03
CA PHE A 100 -18.53 5.33 -3.68
C PHE A 100 -17.09 5.84 -3.65
N MET A 101 -16.79 6.58 -2.59
CA MET A 101 -15.48 7.14 -2.34
C MET A 101 -15.27 7.26 -0.83
N TYR A 102 -14.33 6.46 -0.30
CA TYR A 102 -14.11 6.36 1.14
C TYR A 102 -12.63 6.50 1.51
N HIS A 103 -12.41 7.00 2.72
CA HIS A 103 -11.19 6.75 3.46
C HIS A 103 -11.41 5.49 4.30
N ILE A 104 -10.49 4.53 4.25
CA ILE A 104 -10.59 3.31 5.05
C ILE A 104 -9.33 3.05 5.86
N LYS A 105 -9.52 2.44 7.03
CA LYS A 105 -8.45 1.96 7.90
C LYS A 105 -8.64 0.46 8.16
N PRO A 106 -8.10 -0.43 7.30
CA PRO A 106 -8.06 -1.85 7.59
C PRO A 106 -7.11 -2.11 8.77
N ASN A 107 -7.60 -2.80 9.80
CA ASN A 107 -6.81 -3.24 10.94
C ASN A 107 -6.63 -4.75 10.86
N PHE A 108 -5.38 -5.21 10.99
CA PHE A 108 -5.03 -6.60 10.70
C PHE A 108 -3.85 -7.10 11.53
N ILE A 109 -3.59 -8.40 11.44
CA ILE A 109 -2.45 -9.10 12.02
C ILE A 109 -1.59 -9.65 10.88
N TYR A 110 -0.29 -9.54 11.03
CA TYR A 110 0.69 -10.10 10.12
C TYR A 110 1.84 -10.78 10.87
N GLU A 111 2.49 -11.74 10.21
CA GLU A 111 3.70 -12.36 10.77
C GLU A 111 4.93 -11.47 10.55
N ASN A 112 5.65 -11.18 11.63
CA ASN A 112 6.93 -10.48 11.59
C ASN A 112 7.97 -11.24 12.40
N ASN A 113 8.87 -11.95 11.72
CA ASN A 113 9.91 -12.77 12.34
C ASN A 113 9.34 -13.81 13.34
N GLY A 114 8.31 -14.56 12.92
CA GLY A 114 7.67 -15.59 13.74
C GLY A 114 6.81 -15.05 14.89
N LYS A 115 6.40 -13.78 14.83
CA LYS A 115 5.49 -13.17 15.81
C LYS A 115 4.34 -12.46 15.12
N ASP A 116 3.15 -12.72 15.61
CA ASP A 116 1.94 -11.98 15.24
C ASP A 116 2.09 -10.52 15.69
N THR A 117 1.96 -9.61 14.73
CA THR A 117 2.07 -8.17 14.93
C THR A 117 0.81 -7.50 14.41
N GLU A 118 0.25 -6.57 15.18
CA GLU A 118 -0.86 -5.74 14.74
C GLU A 118 -0.36 -4.67 13.76
N GLY A 119 -1.13 -4.46 12.69
CA GLY A 119 -0.86 -3.47 11.67
C GLY A 119 -2.13 -2.77 11.23
N ASP A 120 -1.94 -1.58 10.67
CA ASP A 120 -3.01 -0.86 9.99
C ASP A 120 -2.46 -0.17 8.73
N TYR A 121 -3.35 0.12 7.80
CA TYR A 121 -3.08 1.02 6.69
C TYR A 121 -4.08 2.16 6.68
N LEU A 122 -3.71 3.28 6.06
CA LEU A 122 -4.63 4.35 5.72
C LEU A 122 -4.77 4.38 4.21
N LEU A 123 -5.97 4.09 3.71
CA LEU A 123 -6.22 3.93 2.28
C LEU A 123 -7.36 4.81 1.80
N TYR A 124 -7.34 5.12 0.50
CA TYR A 124 -8.46 5.69 -0.23
C TYR A 124 -9.00 4.62 -1.18
N ILE A 125 -10.30 4.36 -1.12
CA ILE A 125 -11.01 3.42 -1.99
C ILE A 125 -11.98 4.21 -2.83
N LEU A 126 -11.87 4.13 -4.16
CA LEU A 126 -12.72 4.89 -5.08
C LEU A 126 -13.26 4.02 -6.22
N LYS A 127 -14.59 4.00 -6.39
CA LYS A 127 -15.27 3.35 -7.53
C LYS A 127 -15.94 4.40 -8.40
N PRO A 128 -15.41 4.73 -9.59
CA PRO A 128 -16.10 5.59 -10.53
C PRO A 128 -17.37 4.92 -11.08
N LYS A 129 -18.42 5.71 -11.32
CA LYS A 129 -19.72 5.19 -11.80
C LYS A 129 -19.62 4.43 -13.12
N ASP A 130 -18.88 5.01 -14.07
CA ASP A 130 -18.84 4.51 -15.46
C ASP A 130 -17.64 3.60 -15.74
N GLU A 131 -16.95 3.11 -14.70
CA GLU A 131 -15.77 2.23 -14.83
C GLU A 131 -15.95 0.94 -14.04
N LYS A 132 -15.53 -0.18 -14.63
CA LYS A 132 -15.41 -1.48 -13.94
C LYS A 132 -14.04 -1.60 -13.27
N THR A 133 -13.76 -0.63 -12.41
CA THR A 133 -12.46 -0.44 -11.80
C THR A 133 -12.62 0.18 -10.43
N ILE A 134 -11.88 -0.33 -9.46
CA ILE A 134 -11.70 0.29 -8.15
C ILE A 134 -10.27 0.76 -8.00
N TYR A 135 -10.10 1.99 -7.52
CA TYR A 135 -8.80 2.57 -7.21
C TYR A 135 -8.53 2.39 -5.72
N VAL A 136 -7.38 1.79 -5.39
CA VAL A 136 -6.88 1.62 -4.02
C VAL A 136 -5.61 2.45 -3.89
N LEU A 137 -5.65 3.53 -3.10
CA LEU A 137 -4.53 4.45 -2.93
C LEU A 137 -4.05 4.45 -1.48
N PHE A 138 -2.74 4.44 -1.27
CA PHE A 138 -2.17 4.54 0.07
C PHE A 138 -2.02 6.01 0.46
N SER A 139 -2.71 6.40 1.54
CA SER A 139 -2.70 7.76 2.08
C SER A 139 -1.27 8.23 2.33
N ASN A 140 -1.00 9.50 2.00
CA ASN A 140 0.33 10.13 2.14
C ASN A 140 1.48 9.47 1.35
N THR A 141 1.17 8.63 0.37
CA THR A 141 2.18 8.05 -0.54
C THR A 141 1.85 8.33 -2.00
N GLU A 142 2.69 7.82 -2.91
CA GLU A 142 2.41 7.75 -4.35
C GLU A 142 1.97 6.34 -4.79
N LEU A 143 1.85 5.41 -3.84
CA LEU A 143 1.47 4.04 -4.12
C LEU A 143 -0.04 3.94 -4.35
N GLY A 144 -0.42 3.46 -5.53
CA GLY A 144 -1.81 3.21 -5.88
C GLY A 144 -1.95 1.99 -6.76
N TYR A 145 -3.19 1.47 -6.81
CA TYR A 145 -3.58 0.32 -7.59
C TYR A 145 -4.90 0.56 -8.29
N VAL A 146 -5.00 0.01 -9.50
CA VAL A 146 -6.23 -0.17 -10.27
C VAL A 146 -6.59 -1.63 -10.14
N VAL A 147 -7.76 -1.90 -9.58
CA VAL A 147 -8.32 -3.23 -9.34
C VAL A 147 -9.48 -3.44 -10.30
N ASN A 148 -9.46 -4.53 -11.05
CA ASN A 148 -10.50 -4.91 -12.00
C ASN A 148 -10.96 -6.35 -11.75
N GLY A 149 -11.85 -6.87 -12.60
CA GLY A 149 -12.14 -8.29 -12.69
C GLY A 149 -12.77 -8.86 -11.42
N GLU A 150 -12.30 -10.03 -10.98
CA GLU A 150 -12.85 -10.68 -9.78
C GLU A 150 -12.57 -9.88 -8.51
N SER A 151 -11.36 -9.30 -8.44
CA SER A 151 -10.95 -8.50 -7.28
C SER A 151 -11.79 -7.23 -7.12
N GLU A 152 -12.24 -6.65 -8.23
CA GLU A 152 -13.15 -5.50 -8.20
C GLU A 152 -14.53 -5.89 -7.66
N ASN A 153 -15.11 -6.99 -8.13
CA ASN A 153 -16.41 -7.48 -7.62
C ASN A 153 -16.36 -7.73 -6.11
N LYS A 154 -15.26 -8.29 -5.58
CA LYS A 154 -15.06 -8.49 -4.14
C LYS A 154 -15.07 -7.17 -3.38
N LEU A 155 -14.31 -6.18 -3.84
CA LEU A 155 -14.30 -4.85 -3.22
C LEU A 155 -15.66 -4.14 -3.34
N GLU A 156 -16.36 -4.27 -4.46
CA GLU A 156 -17.72 -3.73 -4.60
C GLU A 156 -18.69 -4.38 -3.61
N PHE A 157 -18.66 -5.71 -3.46
CA PHE A 157 -19.45 -6.41 -2.44
C PHE A 157 -19.16 -5.89 -1.02
N ILE A 158 -17.89 -5.69 -0.67
CA ILE A 158 -17.49 -5.19 0.65
C ILE A 158 -18.08 -3.81 0.95
N PHE A 159 -18.07 -2.89 -0.03
CA PHE A 159 -18.42 -1.48 0.20
C PHE A 159 -19.82 -1.06 -0.29
N SER A 160 -20.55 -1.94 -1.00
CA SER A 160 -21.85 -1.61 -1.62
C SER A 160 -22.98 -1.32 -0.63
N GLU A 161 -22.94 -1.91 0.57
CA GLU A 161 -24.01 -1.77 1.57
C GLU A 161 -23.78 -0.62 2.57
N ILE A 162 -22.68 0.13 2.42
CA ILE A 162 -22.40 1.27 3.29
C ILE A 162 -23.37 2.39 2.96
N LYS A 163 -24.28 2.66 3.90
CA LYS A 163 -25.25 3.75 3.80
C LYS A 163 -24.63 5.01 4.38
N ASP A 164 -24.34 5.97 3.50
CA ASP A 164 -24.01 7.36 3.85
C ASP A 164 -25.25 8.22 4.10
#